data_AF-A0A7C5K7G6-F1
#
_entry.id   AF-A0A7C5K7G6-F1
#
_cell.length_a   1.000
_cell.length_b   1.000
_cell.length_c   1.000
_cell.angle_alpha   90.00
_cell.angle_beta   90.00
_cell.angle_gamma   90.00
#
_symmetry.space_group_name_H-M   'P 1'
#
loop_
_entity.id
_entity.type
_entity.pdbx_description
1 polymer ?
#
loop_
_entity_poly.entity_id
_entity_poly.type
_entity_poly.pdbx_seq_one_letter_code
_entity_poly.pdbx_strand_id
1 'polypeptide(L)'
;MRLKISTSDNFFQHFIPLYFNSNRCAIYNSVKIKTLSIVGIVENKKVKILGFIVNPIAGMGGAVGLKGTDGDAVLEKAIVLGAKPVAPARALRFLIELKPFMEKIKLITGAGAMGEDEAKKCGFQCTAVGKRKEKTSARDTMEIARSIKGMGAALLVFCGGDGTARDIYNAVGMGIPVLGVPSGVKMHSAVFAVDPQAAARIVAKFIFEGLPLKEAEVMDVDEEAFRQGRVSAELYGYVLIPYEPYLIQDAKMASPMTESELRNQAAIAIYIIENMEPDAVYIIGPGTTTRTIADLLDESKTLLGVDLFLNKKMIAKDVNEKQVLEAIEGRKAYIIVTPIGRQGFIFGRGNQQISSKVIRKVGLDNIIVVATKSKLENLRSLRVDTGDQRLDEEFRKRKIKVIIDYKMERLMPVE
;
A
#
# COMPACT_ATOMS: atom_id res chain seq x y z
N MET A 1 -32.23 -40.93 48.33
CA MET A 1 -33.18 -40.23 49.22
C MET A 1 -32.87 -38.73 49.11
N ARG A 2 -33.82 -37.95 48.53
CA ARG A 2 -34.04 -36.48 48.53
C ARG A 2 -32.90 -35.44 48.67
N LEU A 3 -32.98 -34.43 47.77
CA LEU A 3 -32.73 -32.96 47.94
C LEU A 3 -31.25 -32.52 48.11
N LYS A 4 -30.75 -31.34 47.69
CA LYS A 4 -31.13 -30.20 46.82
C LYS A 4 -29.89 -29.29 46.74
N ILE A 5 -29.59 -28.76 45.55
CA ILE A 5 -28.93 -27.47 45.18
C ILE A 5 -27.78 -26.89 46.05
N SER A 6 -26.64 -26.61 45.41
CA SER A 6 -25.86 -25.38 45.61
C SER A 6 -25.13 -25.00 44.31
N THR A 7 -25.24 -23.73 43.93
CA THR A 7 -24.72 -23.06 42.74
C THR A 7 -23.21 -22.81 42.81
N SER A 8 -22.51 -22.90 41.68
CA SER A 8 -21.62 -21.85 41.16
C SER A 8 -20.86 -22.28 39.90
N ASP A 9 -20.61 -21.28 39.08
CA ASP A 9 -19.53 -21.15 38.09
C ASP A 9 -19.71 -21.65 36.66
N ASN A 10 -19.96 -20.62 35.84
CA ASN A 10 -19.27 -20.27 34.61
C ASN A 10 -19.59 -21.02 33.31
N PHE A 11 -19.38 -20.20 32.26
CA PHE A 11 -18.88 -20.54 30.94
C PHE A 11 -19.88 -20.72 29.79
N PHE A 12 -19.54 -19.98 28.73
CA PHE A 12 -19.80 -20.20 27.30
C PHE A 12 -21.06 -19.59 26.62
N GLN A 13 -20.72 -18.61 25.78
CA GLN A 13 -21.06 -18.47 24.36
C GLN A 13 -22.49 -18.17 23.90
N HIS A 14 -22.56 -16.99 23.26
CA HIS A 14 -23.27 -16.66 22.03
C HIS A 14 -23.82 -17.84 21.21
N PHE A 15 -25.02 -17.66 20.66
CA PHE A 15 -25.24 -17.38 19.23
C PHE A 15 -26.76 -17.33 18.96
N ILE A 16 -27.18 -16.54 17.96
CA ILE A 16 -28.19 -16.84 16.91
C ILE A 16 -28.98 -15.57 16.48
N PRO A 17 -29.26 -15.42 15.17
CA PRO A 17 -29.35 -14.16 14.45
C PRO A 17 -30.79 -13.70 14.17
N LEU A 18 -30.99 -12.41 13.92
CA LEU A 18 -32.27 -11.86 13.47
C LEU A 18 -32.34 -11.84 11.94
N TYR A 19 -33.05 -12.83 11.39
CA TYR A 19 -33.71 -12.74 10.09
C TYR A 19 -35.08 -12.08 10.27
N PHE A 20 -35.36 -11.07 9.46
CA PHE A 20 -36.67 -10.43 9.34
C PHE A 20 -37.70 -11.41 8.73
N ASN A 21 -38.86 -11.56 9.35
CA ASN A 21 -40.09 -11.88 8.63
C ASN A 21 -41.34 -11.35 9.34
N SER A 22 -42.31 -10.97 8.52
CA SER A 22 -43.49 -10.13 8.75
C SER A 22 -44.63 -10.72 9.58
N ASN A 23 -45.49 -9.81 10.09
CA ASN A 23 -46.87 -10.01 10.58
C ASN A 23 -47.08 -10.58 11.98
N ARG A 24 -47.41 -9.72 12.96
CA ARG A 24 -48.77 -9.57 13.54
C ARG A 24 -48.75 -8.68 14.79
N CYS A 25 -49.84 -7.94 14.91
CA CYS A 25 -50.13 -6.94 15.90
C CYS A 25 -50.59 -7.56 17.24
N ALA A 26 -50.24 -6.86 18.32
CA ALA A 26 -51.06 -6.54 19.48
C ALA A 26 -50.85 -7.30 20.82
N ILE A 27 -50.79 -6.43 21.84
CA ILE A 27 -51.10 -6.58 23.28
C ILE A 27 -50.00 -7.22 24.14
N TYR A 28 -49.32 -6.40 24.97
CA TYR A 28 -49.26 -6.61 26.44
C TYR A 28 -48.70 -5.39 27.20
N ASN A 29 -49.51 -5.01 28.19
CA ASN A 29 -49.30 -4.21 29.40
C ASN A 29 -47.89 -3.70 29.78
N SER A 30 -47.86 -2.38 30.01
CA SER A 30 -47.26 -1.67 31.15
C SER A 30 -46.09 -2.33 31.90
N VAL A 31 -44.87 -2.02 31.45
CA VAL A 31 -43.69 -1.92 32.33
C VAL A 31 -43.09 -0.54 32.13
N LYS A 32 -43.05 0.25 33.21
CA LYS A 32 -42.28 1.50 33.30
C LYS A 32 -40.79 1.15 33.12
N ILE A 33 -40.30 1.22 31.89
CA ILE A 33 -38.87 1.23 31.62
C ILE A 33 -38.41 2.65 31.95
N LYS A 34 -37.60 2.77 33.01
CA LYS A 34 -36.85 3.98 33.33
C LYS A 34 -36.22 4.49 32.03
N THR A 35 -36.59 5.71 31.65
CA THR A 35 -35.87 6.52 30.68
C THR A 35 -34.43 6.64 31.19
N LEU A 36 -33.54 5.75 30.77
CA LEU A 36 -32.11 6.00 30.85
C LEU A 36 -31.84 7.04 29.78
N SER A 37 -31.80 8.29 30.24
CA SER A 37 -31.29 9.43 29.52
C SER A 37 -30.03 9.03 28.75
N ILE A 38 -30.11 9.20 27.44
CA ILE A 38 -28.99 9.27 26.51
C ILE A 38 -28.17 10.50 26.90
N VAL A 39 -27.41 10.42 27.99
CA VAL A 39 -26.46 11.44 28.45
C VAL A 39 -25.27 10.67 29.00
N GLY A 40 -24.40 10.26 28.09
CA GLY A 40 -23.21 9.47 28.42
C GLY A 40 -22.33 9.12 27.23
N ILE A 41 -22.52 9.74 26.05
CA ILE A 41 -21.41 9.89 25.12
C ILE A 41 -20.57 11.00 25.74
N VAL A 42 -19.54 10.62 26.48
CA VAL A 42 -18.48 11.56 26.84
C VAL A 42 -17.90 12.07 25.53
N GLU A 43 -18.33 13.26 25.12
CA GLU A 43 -17.64 14.06 24.12
C GLU A 43 -16.17 14.15 24.55
N ASN A 44 -15.31 13.34 23.96
CA ASN A 44 -13.87 13.45 24.20
C ASN A 44 -13.36 14.66 23.39
N LYS A 45 -13.68 15.86 23.88
CA LYS A 45 -13.25 17.18 23.37
C LYS A 45 -11.74 17.45 23.56
N LYS A 46 -10.93 16.42 23.83
CA LYS A 46 -9.48 16.59 23.94
C LYS A 46 -8.85 16.57 22.56
N VAL A 47 -8.38 17.73 22.13
CA VAL A 47 -7.45 17.87 20.99
C VAL A 47 -6.31 16.88 21.19
N LYS A 48 -6.06 16.03 20.19
CA LYS A 48 -4.98 15.04 20.23
C LYS A 48 -3.76 15.57 19.48
N ILE A 49 -2.59 15.28 20.03
CA ILE A 49 -1.31 15.61 19.40
C ILE A 49 -0.98 14.49 18.41
N LEU A 50 -0.84 14.83 17.14
CA LEU A 50 -0.46 13.91 16.07
C LEU A 50 0.91 14.30 15.53
N GLY A 51 1.85 13.37 15.57
CA GLY A 51 3.15 13.51 14.93
C GLY A 51 3.05 13.27 13.44
N PHE A 52 3.71 14.09 12.63
CA PHE A 52 3.73 13.94 11.17
C PHE A 52 5.12 14.20 10.60
N ILE A 53 5.66 13.28 9.81
CA ILE A 53 6.96 13.43 9.15
C ILE A 53 6.81 13.15 7.66
N VAL A 54 7.41 13.97 6.82
CA VAL A 54 7.58 13.67 5.39
C VAL A 54 9.06 13.46 5.14
N ASN A 55 9.42 12.33 4.50
CA ASN A 55 10.75 12.20 3.92
C ASN A 55 10.69 12.76 2.48
N PRO A 56 11.23 13.96 2.21
CA PRO A 56 11.00 14.67 0.95
C PRO A 56 11.57 13.95 -0.29
N ILE A 57 12.57 13.08 -0.10
CA ILE A 57 13.22 12.34 -1.18
C ILE A 57 12.62 10.93 -1.39
N ALA A 58 11.70 10.50 -0.52
CA ALA A 58 11.13 9.16 -0.61
C ALA A 58 10.25 9.00 -1.86
N GLY A 59 10.41 7.84 -2.51
CA GLY A 59 9.67 7.47 -3.71
C GLY A 59 10.28 7.92 -5.04
N MET A 60 11.39 8.69 -5.03
CA MET A 60 12.02 9.20 -6.25
C MET A 60 12.63 8.08 -7.12
N GLY A 61 13.11 6.98 -6.53
CA GLY A 61 13.80 5.92 -7.29
C GLY A 61 12.89 5.11 -8.20
N GLY A 62 11.64 4.92 -7.81
CA GLY A 62 10.69 4.03 -8.50
C GLY A 62 10.46 4.36 -9.97
N ALA A 63 10.14 5.61 -10.26
CA ALA A 63 9.80 6.06 -11.61
C ALA A 63 10.99 5.97 -12.59
N VAL A 64 12.21 6.05 -12.06
CA VAL A 64 13.46 6.00 -12.84
C VAL A 64 14.08 4.60 -12.86
N GLY A 65 13.36 3.57 -12.39
CA GLY A 65 13.85 2.19 -12.34
C GLY A 65 14.94 1.94 -11.29
N LEU A 66 15.20 2.91 -10.41
CA LEU A 66 16.09 2.72 -9.28
C LEU A 66 15.32 2.03 -8.16
N LYS A 67 15.87 0.91 -7.71
CA LYS A 67 15.27 0.10 -6.65
C LYS A 67 15.60 0.72 -5.29
N GLY A 68 15.17 1.95 -5.02
CA GLY A 68 15.48 2.70 -3.79
C GLY A 68 16.15 4.06 -4.07
N THR A 69 16.28 4.87 -3.02
CA THR A 69 16.96 6.19 -3.05
C THR A 69 17.92 6.35 -1.88
N ASP A 70 18.26 5.25 -1.20
CA ASP A 70 19.09 5.30 -0.01
C ASP A 70 20.56 5.51 -0.43
N GLY A 71 21.17 6.57 0.11
CA GLY A 71 22.54 7.01 -0.21
C GLY A 71 22.61 8.15 -1.22
N ASP A 72 23.53 9.10 -0.97
CA ASP A 72 23.65 10.34 -1.75
C ASP A 72 23.89 10.09 -3.24
N ALA A 73 24.73 9.11 -3.58
CA ALA A 73 25.03 8.76 -4.98
C ALA A 73 23.80 8.21 -5.74
N VAL A 74 22.91 7.49 -5.07
CA VAL A 74 21.69 6.93 -5.68
C VAL A 74 20.65 8.05 -5.88
N LEU A 75 20.55 8.96 -4.91
CA LEU A 75 19.69 10.13 -5.00
C LEU A 75 20.12 11.06 -6.14
N GLU A 76 21.41 11.35 -6.27
CA GLU A 76 21.95 12.14 -7.38
C GLU A 76 21.64 11.50 -8.73
N LYS A 77 21.84 10.18 -8.85
CA LYS A 77 21.47 9.44 -10.06
C LYS A 77 19.98 9.53 -10.36
N ALA A 78 19.12 9.44 -9.34
CA ALA A 78 17.67 9.58 -9.52
C ALA A 78 17.30 10.96 -10.08
N ILE A 79 17.91 12.03 -9.54
CA ILE A 79 17.70 13.41 -9.98
C ILE A 79 18.15 13.59 -11.44
N VAL A 80 19.33 13.08 -11.80
CA VAL A 80 19.85 13.11 -13.18
C VAL A 80 18.91 12.38 -14.15
N LEU A 81 18.30 11.28 -13.71
CA LEU A 81 17.30 10.53 -14.48
C LEU A 81 15.92 11.20 -14.52
N GLY A 82 15.76 12.37 -13.92
CA GLY A 82 14.52 13.16 -13.95
C GLY A 82 13.47 12.75 -12.90
N ALA A 83 13.88 12.05 -11.84
CA ALA A 83 12.99 11.68 -10.75
C ALA A 83 12.35 12.92 -10.10
N LYS A 84 11.07 12.81 -9.75
CA LYS A 84 10.33 13.86 -9.04
C LYS A 84 9.94 13.38 -7.63
N PRO A 85 9.91 14.28 -6.63
CA PRO A 85 9.44 13.94 -5.28
C PRO A 85 8.01 13.37 -5.29
N VAL A 86 7.83 12.19 -4.69
CA VAL A 86 6.52 11.51 -4.60
C VAL A 86 5.88 11.71 -3.23
N ALA A 87 6.67 11.63 -2.17
CA ALA A 87 6.19 11.75 -0.79
C ALA A 87 5.41 13.05 -0.49
N PRO A 88 5.86 14.25 -0.92
CA PRO A 88 5.10 15.50 -0.68
C PRO A 88 3.68 15.46 -1.24
N ALA A 89 3.49 14.92 -2.44
CA ALA A 89 2.16 14.82 -3.05
C ALA A 89 1.25 13.85 -2.29
N ARG A 90 1.79 12.74 -1.79
CA ARG A 90 1.03 11.76 -0.99
C ARG A 90 0.73 12.27 0.42
N ALA A 91 1.66 13.00 1.03
CA ALA A 91 1.46 13.72 2.27
C ALA A 91 0.29 14.71 2.18
N LEU A 92 0.20 15.48 1.09
CA LEU A 92 -0.94 16.37 0.83
C LEU A 92 -2.26 15.60 0.74
N ARG A 93 -2.31 14.45 0.03
CA ARG A 93 -3.53 13.63 -0.06
C ARG A 93 -4.00 13.14 1.31
N PHE A 94 -3.06 12.65 2.12
CA PHE A 94 -3.33 12.23 3.49
C PHE A 94 -3.89 13.38 4.35
N LEU A 95 -3.26 14.56 4.31
CA LEU A 95 -3.71 15.72 5.08
C LEU A 95 -5.05 16.27 4.60
N ILE A 96 -5.31 16.27 3.29
CA ILE A 96 -6.61 16.67 2.72
C ILE A 96 -7.74 15.81 3.28
N GLU A 97 -7.54 14.49 3.33
CA GLU A 97 -8.53 13.56 3.87
C GLU A 97 -8.75 13.74 5.38
N LEU A 98 -7.73 14.20 6.11
CA LEU A 98 -7.84 14.53 7.54
C LEU A 98 -8.46 15.90 7.84
N LYS A 99 -8.69 16.77 6.85
CA LYS A 99 -9.25 18.11 7.07
C LYS A 99 -10.53 18.15 7.91
N PRO A 100 -11.50 17.21 7.77
CA PRO A 100 -12.70 17.21 8.61
C PRO A 100 -12.43 17.14 10.12
N PHE A 101 -11.23 16.72 10.52
CA PHE A 101 -10.82 16.55 11.92
C PHE A 101 -9.79 17.59 12.38
N MET A 102 -9.49 18.61 11.56
CA MET A 102 -8.41 19.59 11.78
C MET A 102 -8.48 20.28 13.14
N GLU A 103 -9.67 20.70 13.60
CA GLU A 103 -9.83 21.38 14.90
C GLU A 103 -9.56 20.48 16.10
N LYS A 104 -9.60 19.16 15.90
CA LYS A 104 -9.40 18.16 16.95
C LYS A 104 -7.97 17.59 16.96
N ILE A 105 -7.13 18.02 16.03
CA ILE A 105 -5.77 17.52 15.84
C ILE A 105 -4.77 18.67 15.92
N LYS A 106 -3.82 18.59 16.87
CA LYS A 106 -2.65 19.46 16.90
C LYS A 106 -1.48 18.73 16.25
N LEU A 107 -0.99 19.23 15.13
CA LEU A 107 0.13 18.61 14.43
C LEU A 107 1.48 19.03 15.05
N ILE A 108 2.38 18.07 15.20
CA ILE A 108 3.82 18.33 15.40
C ILE A 108 4.54 17.72 14.20
N THR A 109 5.36 18.51 13.51
CA THR A 109 5.97 18.07 12.25
C THR A 109 7.39 18.60 12.06
N GLY A 110 8.14 18.02 11.12
CA GLY A 110 9.47 18.50 10.76
C GLY A 110 9.41 19.83 10.00
N ALA A 111 10.36 20.72 10.27
CA ALA A 111 10.44 22.02 9.61
C ALA A 111 10.64 21.92 8.08
N GLY A 112 10.01 22.84 7.34
CA GLY A 112 10.06 22.94 5.88
C GLY A 112 9.51 21.71 5.16
N ALA A 113 10.31 21.14 4.26
CA ALA A 113 9.94 20.01 3.40
C ALA A 113 9.73 18.67 4.14
N MET A 114 9.96 18.65 5.46
CA MET A 114 9.74 17.47 6.30
C MET A 114 8.32 17.39 6.89
N GLY A 115 7.39 18.17 6.35
CA GLY A 115 5.95 18.10 6.62
C GLY A 115 5.28 19.43 6.97
N GLU A 116 6.05 20.44 7.40
CA GLU A 116 5.54 21.79 7.70
C GLU A 116 4.88 22.43 6.47
N ASP A 117 5.51 22.32 5.30
CA ASP A 117 5.01 22.94 4.07
C ASP A 117 3.68 22.33 3.62
N GLU A 118 3.55 21.00 3.71
CA GLU A 118 2.31 20.28 3.41
C GLU A 118 1.22 20.60 4.43
N ALA A 119 1.54 20.62 5.72
CA ALA A 119 0.60 20.97 6.80
C ALA A 119 0.02 22.38 6.60
N LYS A 120 0.89 23.38 6.34
CA LYS A 120 0.48 24.76 6.08
C LYS A 120 -0.37 24.90 4.82
N LYS A 121 0.01 24.24 3.72
CA LYS A 121 -0.79 24.23 2.48
C LYS A 121 -2.20 23.67 2.70
N CYS A 122 -2.35 22.70 3.60
CA CYS A 122 -3.64 22.13 3.95
C CYS A 122 -4.40 22.92 5.03
N GLY A 123 -3.82 23.97 5.61
CA GLY A 123 -4.45 24.84 6.62
C GLY A 123 -4.33 24.33 8.06
N PHE A 124 -3.54 23.29 8.32
CA PHE A 124 -3.38 22.77 9.68
C PHE A 124 -2.51 23.70 10.54
N GLN A 125 -2.94 23.91 11.79
CA GLN A 125 -2.04 24.44 12.82
C GLN A 125 -1.02 23.36 13.20
N CYS A 126 0.27 23.69 13.03
CA CYS A 126 1.35 22.77 13.34
C CYS A 126 2.44 23.44 14.18
N THR A 127 3.11 22.64 15.01
CA THR A 127 4.36 23.00 15.68
C THR A 127 5.49 22.35 14.92
N ALA A 128 6.31 23.16 14.25
CA ALA A 128 7.49 22.68 13.53
C ALA A 128 8.64 22.41 14.50
N VAL A 129 9.30 21.26 14.35
CA VAL A 129 10.51 20.88 15.10
C VAL A 129 11.70 20.71 14.16
N GLY A 130 12.90 20.94 14.67
CA GLY A 130 14.12 20.96 13.87
C GLY A 130 14.33 22.28 13.12
N LYS A 131 15.19 22.27 12.12
CA LYS A 131 15.51 23.45 11.29
C LYS A 131 15.15 23.17 9.83
N ARG A 132 14.64 24.18 9.13
CA ARG A 132 14.44 24.11 7.67
C ARG A 132 15.80 23.90 7.00
N LYS A 133 15.88 22.93 6.10
CA LYS A 133 17.06 22.58 5.31
C LYS A 133 16.69 22.37 3.85
N GLU A 134 17.63 22.62 2.94
CA GLU A 134 17.48 22.31 1.51
C GLU A 134 17.67 20.81 1.24
N LYS A 135 18.61 20.18 1.95
CA LYS A 135 18.86 18.74 1.92
C LYS A 135 18.61 18.14 3.31
N THR A 136 17.94 17.00 3.34
CA THR A 136 17.58 16.27 4.58
C THR A 136 18.18 14.89 4.57
N SER A 137 18.44 14.34 5.74
CA SER A 137 19.07 13.03 5.95
C SER A 137 18.23 12.13 6.86
N ALA A 138 18.57 10.85 6.93
CA ALA A 138 18.03 9.90 7.90
C ALA A 138 18.16 10.42 9.35
N ARG A 139 19.26 11.11 9.66
CA ARG A 139 19.48 11.73 10.98
C ARG A 139 18.44 12.79 11.30
N ASP A 140 18.05 13.59 10.31
CA ASP A 140 17.00 14.60 10.49
C ASP A 140 15.66 13.94 10.80
N THR A 141 15.30 12.87 10.07
CA THR A 141 14.10 12.06 10.33
C THR A 141 14.09 11.54 11.76
N MET A 142 15.22 10.98 12.22
CA MET A 142 15.34 10.44 13.58
C MET A 142 15.24 11.51 14.67
N GLU A 143 15.88 12.66 14.49
CA GLU A 143 15.84 13.78 15.46
C GLU A 143 14.42 14.36 15.59
N ILE A 144 13.71 14.50 14.47
CA ILE A 144 12.31 14.94 14.45
C ILE A 144 11.42 13.90 15.14
N ALA A 145 11.57 12.61 14.83
CA ALA A 145 10.78 11.54 15.43
C ALA A 145 10.96 11.45 16.95
N ARG A 146 12.20 11.59 17.45
CA ARG A 146 12.48 11.67 18.90
C ARG A 146 11.82 12.88 19.54
N SER A 147 11.85 14.04 18.88
CA SER A 147 11.22 15.26 19.37
C SER A 147 9.71 15.11 19.47
N ILE A 148 9.07 14.56 18.43
CA ILE A 148 7.63 14.26 18.41
C ILE A 148 7.24 13.32 19.56
N LYS A 149 8.00 12.24 19.78
CA LYS A 149 7.79 11.33 20.91
C LYS A 149 7.92 12.06 22.25
N GLY A 150 8.97 12.86 22.43
CA GLY A 150 9.21 13.63 23.66
C GLY A 150 8.12 14.65 23.97
N MET A 151 7.43 15.16 22.94
CA MET A 151 6.31 16.09 23.08
C MET A 151 4.96 15.40 23.34
N GLY A 152 4.94 14.08 23.51
CA GLY A 152 3.74 13.33 23.92
C GLY A 152 2.70 13.17 22.80
N ALA A 153 3.14 13.06 21.54
CA ALA A 153 2.23 12.69 20.45
C ALA A 153 1.57 11.32 20.71
N ALA A 154 0.29 11.19 20.35
CA ALA A 154 -0.45 9.94 20.52
C ALA A 154 -0.16 8.91 19.43
N LEU A 155 0.25 9.38 18.25
CA LEU A 155 0.58 8.59 17.07
C LEU A 155 1.60 9.38 16.24
N LEU A 156 2.55 8.70 15.63
CA LEU A 156 3.50 9.26 14.66
C LEU A 156 3.21 8.72 13.26
N VAL A 157 2.71 9.58 12.38
CA VAL A 157 2.50 9.25 10.98
C VAL A 157 3.70 9.71 10.16
N PHE A 158 4.21 8.88 9.26
CA PHE A 158 5.31 9.25 8.39
C PHE A 158 5.00 8.95 6.93
N CYS A 159 5.37 9.84 6.00
CA CYS A 159 5.30 9.61 4.56
C CYS A 159 6.67 9.21 4.03
N GLY A 160 6.82 7.93 3.65
CA GLY A 160 8.14 7.34 3.41
C GLY A 160 8.11 5.94 2.78
N GLY A 161 9.32 5.38 2.61
CA GLY A 161 9.56 3.98 2.24
C GLY A 161 10.06 3.14 3.42
N ASP A 162 10.46 1.88 3.19
CA ASP A 162 10.99 0.99 4.24
C ASP A 162 12.26 1.58 4.90
N GLY A 163 13.11 2.28 4.14
CA GLY A 163 14.23 3.07 4.70
C GLY A 163 13.78 4.07 5.76
N THR A 164 12.68 4.78 5.51
CA THR A 164 12.09 5.71 6.49
C THR A 164 11.49 4.95 7.67
N ALA A 165 10.86 3.78 7.46
CA ALA A 165 10.36 2.96 8.56
C ALA A 165 11.50 2.52 9.51
N ARG A 166 12.67 2.15 8.95
CA ARG A 166 13.88 1.83 9.74
C ARG A 166 14.35 3.04 10.55
N ASP A 167 14.43 4.22 9.94
CA ASP A 167 14.81 5.46 10.63
C ASP A 167 13.84 5.76 11.80
N ILE A 168 12.53 5.61 11.57
CA ILE A 168 11.52 5.80 12.61
C ILE A 168 11.69 4.76 13.74
N TYR A 169 11.86 3.49 13.41
CA TYR A 169 12.12 2.44 14.41
C TYR A 169 13.36 2.78 15.26
N ASN A 170 14.47 3.16 14.63
CA ASN A 170 15.71 3.54 15.33
C ASN A 170 15.55 4.77 16.23
N ALA A 171 14.58 5.64 15.94
CA ALA A 171 14.31 6.83 16.72
C ALA A 171 13.37 6.58 17.90
N VAL A 172 12.29 5.82 17.70
CA VAL A 172 11.20 5.73 18.68
C VAL A 172 10.95 4.34 19.25
N GLY A 173 11.41 3.29 18.56
CA GLY A 173 11.14 1.89 18.87
C GLY A 173 9.64 1.63 19.03
N MET A 174 9.25 0.94 20.10
CA MET A 174 7.85 0.72 20.48
C MET A 174 7.27 1.82 21.38
N GLY A 175 7.99 2.93 21.60
CA GLY A 175 7.60 3.94 22.60
C GLY A 175 6.49 4.90 22.17
N ILE A 176 6.07 4.86 20.90
CA ILE A 176 4.89 5.55 20.37
C ILE A 176 4.34 4.71 19.21
N PRO A 177 3.02 4.60 19.03
CA PRO A 177 2.46 4.02 17.83
C PRO A 177 2.89 4.78 16.58
N VAL A 178 3.08 4.07 15.47
CA VAL A 178 3.47 4.64 14.18
C VAL A 178 2.50 4.20 13.08
N LEU A 179 2.44 4.96 12.00
CA LEU A 179 1.70 4.58 10.79
C LEU A 179 2.40 5.16 9.55
N GLY A 180 2.68 4.30 8.58
CA GLY A 180 3.29 4.69 7.31
C GLY A 180 2.26 5.11 6.27
N VAL A 181 2.38 6.33 5.75
CA VAL A 181 1.80 6.76 4.48
C VAL A 181 2.76 6.33 3.37
N PRO A 182 2.38 5.37 2.53
CA PRO A 182 3.29 4.79 1.55
C PRO A 182 3.71 5.81 0.50
N SER A 183 5.02 6.01 0.27
CA SER A 183 5.52 6.85 -0.84
C SER A 183 6.43 6.12 -1.84
N GLY A 184 6.82 4.89 -1.53
CA GLY A 184 7.73 4.11 -2.33
C GLY A 184 7.13 2.85 -2.95
N VAL A 185 8.04 2.11 -3.61
CA VAL A 185 7.73 0.98 -4.48
C VAL A 185 7.87 -0.38 -3.80
N LYS A 186 8.60 -0.40 -2.68
CA LYS A 186 8.90 -1.55 -1.85
C LYS A 186 8.37 -1.21 -0.48
N MET A 187 7.26 -1.82 -0.07
CA MET A 187 6.74 -1.68 1.28
C MET A 187 6.61 -3.09 1.82
N HIS A 188 7.70 -3.55 2.41
CA HIS A 188 7.86 -4.87 3.01
C HIS A 188 7.44 -4.85 4.48
N SER A 189 7.64 -3.73 5.16
CA SER A 189 7.23 -3.54 6.55
C SER A 189 5.70 -3.51 6.66
N ALA A 190 5.16 -4.16 7.69
CA ALA A 190 3.72 -4.23 7.96
C ALA A 190 3.18 -2.97 8.66
N VAL A 191 3.84 -1.82 8.46
CA VAL A 191 3.55 -0.54 9.12
C VAL A 191 2.81 0.45 8.22
N PHE A 192 2.67 0.12 6.94
CA PHE A 192 2.10 1.00 5.93
C PHE A 192 0.61 0.77 5.76
N ALA A 193 -0.14 1.86 5.63
CA ALA A 193 -1.50 1.80 5.12
C ALA A 193 -1.49 1.43 3.63
N VAL A 194 -2.62 0.94 3.13
CA VAL A 194 -2.77 0.56 1.72
C VAL A 194 -2.62 1.75 0.76
N ASP A 195 -3.08 2.94 1.17
CA ASP A 195 -2.97 4.21 0.43
C ASP A 195 -3.02 5.42 1.41
N PRO A 196 -2.74 6.66 0.95
CA PRO A 196 -2.79 7.85 1.81
C PRO A 196 -4.15 8.13 2.46
N GLN A 197 -5.25 7.87 1.77
CA GLN A 197 -6.61 8.08 2.29
C GLN A 197 -6.97 7.03 3.35
N ALA A 198 -6.54 5.79 3.16
CA ALA A 198 -6.64 4.72 4.15
C ALA A 198 -5.85 5.06 5.41
N ALA A 199 -4.64 5.63 5.27
CA ALA A 199 -3.88 6.12 6.43
C ALA A 199 -4.66 7.19 7.20
N ALA A 200 -5.26 8.15 6.51
CA ALA A 200 -6.09 9.18 7.14
C ALA A 200 -7.30 8.60 7.88
N ARG A 201 -8.00 7.61 7.27
CA ARG A 201 -9.09 6.88 7.91
C ARG A 201 -8.64 6.13 9.16
N ILE A 202 -7.50 5.44 9.11
CA ILE A 202 -6.91 4.76 10.28
C ILE A 202 -6.62 5.78 11.38
N VAL A 203 -6.02 6.93 11.05
CA VAL A 203 -5.72 7.99 12.03
C VAL A 203 -7.00 8.50 12.69
N ALA A 204 -8.03 8.81 11.90
CA ALA A 204 -9.30 9.27 12.44
C ALA A 204 -9.92 8.23 13.39
N LYS A 205 -10.02 6.97 12.96
CA LYS A 205 -10.53 5.88 13.79
C LYS A 205 -9.69 5.68 15.06
N PHE A 206 -8.37 5.69 14.96
CA PHE A 206 -7.50 5.53 16.13
C PHE A 206 -7.70 6.66 17.15
N ILE A 207 -7.75 7.91 16.67
CA ILE A 207 -7.89 9.11 17.51
C ILE A 207 -9.28 9.19 18.18
N PHE A 208 -10.34 8.85 17.45
CA PHE A 208 -11.73 9.11 17.88
C PHE A 208 -12.49 7.86 18.32
N GLU A 209 -12.19 6.69 17.77
CA GLU A 209 -12.87 5.42 18.04
C GLU A 209 -12.01 4.47 18.91
N GLY A 210 -10.71 4.74 19.02
CA GLY A 210 -9.80 3.98 19.89
C GLY A 210 -9.42 2.61 19.34
N LEU A 211 -8.96 2.56 18.09
CA LEU A 211 -8.46 1.32 17.48
C LEU A 211 -7.40 0.63 18.37
N PRO A 212 -7.42 -0.71 18.47
CA PRO A 212 -6.42 -1.45 19.22
C PRO A 212 -5.04 -1.31 18.57
N LEU A 213 -3.99 -1.44 19.37
CA LEU A 213 -2.62 -1.48 18.86
C LEU A 213 -2.20 -2.93 18.60
N LYS A 214 -1.36 -3.12 17.58
CA LYS A 214 -0.71 -4.40 17.28
C LYS A 214 0.76 -4.16 16.96
N GLU A 215 1.59 -5.15 17.27
CA GLU A 215 2.97 -5.18 16.79
C GLU A 215 3.01 -5.42 15.28
N ALA A 216 3.81 -4.63 14.59
CA ALA A 216 4.09 -4.76 13.17
C ALA A 216 5.59 -4.86 12.91
N GLU A 217 5.92 -5.72 11.96
CA GLU A 217 7.29 -5.96 11.51
C GLU A 217 7.80 -4.77 10.69
N VAL A 218 8.96 -4.27 11.08
CA VAL A 218 9.80 -3.42 10.24
C VAL A 218 10.81 -4.33 9.56
N MET A 219 10.81 -4.32 8.24
CA MET A 219 11.66 -5.19 7.43
C MET A 219 12.86 -4.40 6.92
N ASP A 220 14.05 -5.02 6.96
CA ASP A 220 15.23 -4.53 6.28
C ASP A 220 15.37 -5.22 4.93
N VAL A 221 15.38 -4.43 3.86
CA VAL A 221 15.57 -4.94 2.51
C VAL A 221 17.01 -4.69 2.14
N ASP A 222 17.77 -5.76 1.90
CA ASP A 222 19.09 -5.63 1.31
C ASP A 222 18.92 -5.07 -0.10
N GLU A 223 19.17 -3.77 -0.22
CA GLU A 223 18.97 -3.05 -1.47
C GLU A 223 19.95 -3.50 -2.55
N GLU A 224 21.14 -4.00 -2.18
CA GLU A 224 22.13 -4.51 -3.12
C GLU A 224 21.72 -5.87 -3.66
N ALA A 225 21.29 -6.79 -2.78
CA ALA A 225 20.68 -8.04 -3.20
C ALA A 225 19.45 -7.81 -4.09
N PHE A 226 18.62 -6.81 -3.74
CA PHE A 226 17.44 -6.42 -4.52
C PHE A 226 17.82 -5.80 -5.87
N ARG A 227 18.89 -4.98 -5.94
CA ARG A 227 19.50 -4.51 -7.19
C ARG A 227 19.91 -5.67 -8.08
N GLN A 228 20.46 -6.73 -7.51
CA GLN A 228 20.83 -7.97 -8.18
C GLN A 228 19.64 -8.92 -8.47
N GLY A 229 18.40 -8.51 -8.17
CA GLY A 229 17.19 -9.28 -8.47
C GLY A 229 16.85 -10.37 -7.45
N ARG A 230 17.51 -10.39 -6.28
CA ARG A 230 17.22 -11.29 -5.16
C ARG A 230 16.33 -10.57 -4.15
N VAL A 231 15.28 -11.22 -3.68
CA VAL A 231 14.46 -10.68 -2.58
C VAL A 231 15.06 -11.20 -1.28
N SER A 232 15.83 -10.35 -0.59
CA SER A 232 16.21 -10.56 0.81
C SER A 232 15.53 -9.48 1.64
N ALA A 233 14.60 -9.89 2.50
CA ALA A 233 13.96 -9.02 3.48
C ALA A 233 14.14 -9.70 4.84
N GLU A 234 14.97 -9.12 5.69
CA GLU A 234 15.23 -9.61 7.04
C GLU A 234 14.39 -8.82 8.05
N LEU A 235 13.96 -9.48 9.11
CA LEU A 235 13.25 -8.79 10.19
C LEU A 235 14.22 -7.83 10.89
N TYR A 236 13.93 -6.52 10.83
CA TYR A 236 14.74 -5.49 11.48
C TYR A 236 14.31 -5.25 12.92
N GLY A 237 12.99 -5.29 13.17
CA GLY A 237 12.42 -5.09 14.49
C GLY A 237 10.91 -4.90 14.46
N TYR A 238 10.36 -4.47 15.59
CA TYR A 238 8.91 -4.28 15.77
C TYR A 238 8.57 -2.87 16.22
N VAL A 239 7.43 -2.37 15.74
CA VAL A 239 6.80 -1.13 16.19
C VAL A 239 5.32 -1.38 16.49
N LEU A 240 4.69 -0.49 17.26
CA LEU A 240 3.24 -0.51 17.48
C LEU A 240 2.52 0.24 16.37
N ILE A 241 1.43 -0.31 15.85
CA ILE A 241 0.58 0.30 14.83
C ILE A 241 -0.89 0.27 15.28
N PRO A 242 -1.72 1.28 14.93
CA PRO A 242 -3.17 1.14 15.03
C PRO A 242 -3.64 0.02 14.11
N TYR A 243 -4.34 -0.98 14.65
CA TYR A 243 -4.74 -2.17 13.91
C TYR A 243 -6.13 -2.04 13.30
N GLU A 244 -6.18 -2.07 11.98
CA GLU A 244 -7.38 -2.13 11.16
C GLU A 244 -7.10 -3.12 10.02
N PRO A 245 -7.57 -4.39 10.11
CA PRO A 245 -7.14 -5.48 9.24
C PRO A 245 -7.36 -5.24 7.74
N TYR A 246 -8.25 -4.32 7.36
CA TYR A 246 -8.55 -4.04 5.95
C TYR A 246 -7.75 -2.87 5.36
N LEU A 247 -7.07 -2.07 6.19
CA LEU A 247 -6.40 -0.85 5.78
C LEU A 247 -4.86 -0.90 5.92
N ILE A 248 -4.32 -2.00 6.43
CA ILE A 248 -2.88 -2.20 6.68
C ILE A 248 -2.30 -3.20 5.70
N GLN A 249 -1.08 -2.94 5.24
CA GLN A 249 -0.37 -3.76 4.28
C GLN A 249 0.27 -4.98 4.95
N ASP A 250 -0.09 -6.19 4.53
CA ASP A 250 0.59 -7.44 4.93
C ASP A 250 1.93 -7.61 4.20
N ALA A 251 2.91 -8.24 4.86
CA ALA A 251 4.23 -8.53 4.30
C ALA A 251 4.15 -9.38 3.01
N LYS A 252 5.05 -9.09 2.05
CA LYS A 252 5.09 -9.77 0.74
C LYS A 252 5.60 -11.22 0.90
N MET A 253 4.70 -12.20 0.85
CA MET A 253 5.08 -13.61 0.71
C MET A 253 5.57 -13.91 -0.72
N ALA A 254 6.67 -14.65 -0.84
CA ALA A 254 7.11 -15.25 -2.09
C ALA A 254 6.07 -16.25 -2.62
N SER A 255 6.00 -16.45 -3.94
CA SER A 255 5.11 -17.46 -4.53
C SER A 255 5.56 -18.87 -4.10
N PRO A 256 4.64 -19.78 -3.73
CA PRO A 256 4.98 -21.18 -3.44
C PRO A 256 5.66 -21.83 -4.65
N MET A 257 6.80 -22.51 -4.47
CA MET A 257 7.46 -23.26 -5.53
C MET A 257 6.93 -24.70 -5.66
N THR A 258 5.60 -24.88 -5.70
CA THR A 258 5.01 -26.20 -5.88
C THR A 258 4.94 -26.57 -7.36
N GLU A 259 4.96 -27.87 -7.67
CA GLU A 259 4.84 -28.36 -9.06
C GLU A 259 3.52 -27.92 -9.71
N SER A 260 2.42 -27.86 -8.92
CA SER A 260 1.13 -27.38 -9.39
C SER A 260 1.15 -25.89 -9.77
N GLU A 261 1.87 -25.06 -9.01
CA GLU A 261 2.00 -23.63 -9.29
C GLU A 261 2.79 -23.39 -10.58
N LEU A 262 3.90 -24.11 -10.76
CA LEU A 262 4.72 -24.03 -11.98
C LEU A 262 3.92 -24.43 -13.23
N ARG A 263 3.14 -25.52 -13.14
CA ARG A 263 2.25 -25.94 -14.24
C ARG A 263 1.20 -24.87 -14.58
N ASN A 264 0.58 -24.24 -13.57
CA ASN A 264 -0.40 -23.19 -13.82
C ASN A 264 0.24 -21.92 -14.41
N GLN A 265 1.44 -21.54 -13.96
CA GLN A 265 2.20 -20.44 -14.56
C GLN A 265 2.54 -20.72 -16.04
N ALA A 266 2.97 -21.94 -16.36
CA ALA A 266 3.26 -22.34 -17.73
C ALA A 266 1.99 -22.31 -18.62
N ALA A 267 0.86 -22.80 -18.13
CA ALA A 267 -0.41 -22.78 -18.86
C ALA A 267 -0.88 -21.36 -19.19
N ILE A 268 -0.78 -20.44 -18.23
CA ILE A 268 -1.02 -19.00 -18.44
C ILE A 268 -0.06 -18.45 -19.50
N ALA A 269 1.23 -18.75 -19.38
CA ALA A 269 2.26 -18.22 -20.27
C ALA A 269 2.08 -18.69 -21.72
N ILE A 270 1.78 -19.97 -21.95
CA ILE A 270 1.46 -20.50 -23.29
C ILE A 270 0.27 -19.75 -23.89
N TYR A 271 -0.82 -19.58 -23.12
CA TYR A 271 -1.99 -18.87 -23.60
C TYR A 271 -1.67 -17.42 -23.98
N ILE A 272 -0.86 -16.72 -23.18
CA ILE A 272 -0.41 -15.37 -23.51
C ILE A 272 0.40 -15.35 -24.81
N ILE A 273 1.40 -16.24 -24.95
CA ILE A 273 2.31 -16.28 -26.11
C ILE A 273 1.56 -16.61 -27.40
N GLU A 274 0.55 -17.47 -27.34
CA GLU A 274 -0.31 -17.80 -28.49
C GLU A 274 -1.15 -16.60 -28.95
N ASN A 275 -1.54 -15.71 -28.02
CA ASN A 275 -2.36 -14.55 -28.30
C ASN A 275 -1.55 -13.25 -28.42
N MET A 276 -0.22 -13.33 -28.49
CA MET A 276 0.61 -12.16 -28.78
C MET A 276 0.41 -11.73 -30.24
N GLU A 277 0.01 -10.49 -30.43
CA GLU A 277 -0.16 -9.87 -31.74
C GLU A 277 1.20 -9.54 -32.37
N PRO A 278 1.36 -9.80 -33.67
CA PRO A 278 2.49 -9.28 -34.44
C PRO A 278 2.56 -7.74 -34.38
N ASP A 279 3.78 -7.22 -34.36
CA ASP A 279 4.11 -5.79 -34.41
C ASP A 279 3.56 -4.93 -33.27
N ALA A 280 3.07 -5.54 -32.20
CA ALA A 280 2.67 -4.88 -30.96
C ALA A 280 3.77 -4.94 -29.89
N VAL A 281 3.93 -3.85 -29.13
CA VAL A 281 4.88 -3.78 -28.01
C VAL A 281 4.21 -4.29 -26.72
N TYR A 282 4.82 -5.28 -26.08
CA TYR A 282 4.37 -5.83 -24.82
C TYR A 282 5.23 -5.29 -23.66
N ILE A 283 4.61 -4.54 -22.76
CA ILE A 283 5.20 -4.05 -21.51
C ILE A 283 4.96 -5.12 -20.44
N ILE A 284 5.98 -5.90 -20.11
CA ILE A 284 5.85 -7.02 -19.16
C ILE A 284 6.37 -6.59 -17.78
N GLY A 285 5.42 -6.42 -16.85
CA GLY A 285 5.67 -6.02 -15.47
C GLY A 285 6.40 -7.08 -14.63
N PRO A 286 6.84 -6.73 -13.41
CA PRO A 286 7.60 -7.62 -12.53
C PRO A 286 6.76 -8.80 -12.02
N GLY A 287 7.43 -9.86 -11.60
CA GLY A 287 6.79 -11.03 -10.99
C GLY A 287 7.25 -12.37 -11.55
N THR A 288 7.03 -13.43 -10.77
CA THR A 288 7.34 -14.82 -11.16
C THR A 288 6.43 -15.30 -12.29
N THR A 289 5.13 -15.02 -12.21
CA THR A 289 4.16 -15.38 -13.26
C THR A 289 4.45 -14.71 -14.60
N THR A 290 4.88 -13.44 -14.60
CA THR A 290 5.28 -12.75 -15.82
C THR A 290 6.66 -13.16 -16.30
N ARG A 291 7.56 -13.59 -15.40
CA ARG A 291 8.84 -14.20 -15.75
C ARG A 291 8.65 -15.50 -16.53
N THR A 292 7.70 -16.36 -16.15
CA THR A 292 7.42 -17.60 -16.91
C THR A 292 7.07 -17.35 -18.37
N ILE A 293 6.42 -16.23 -18.69
CA ILE A 293 6.14 -15.81 -20.07
C ILE A 293 7.45 -15.58 -20.84
N ALA A 294 8.39 -14.86 -20.24
CA ALA A 294 9.69 -14.59 -20.85
C ALA A 294 10.56 -15.85 -20.94
N ASP A 295 10.56 -16.69 -19.90
CA ASP A 295 11.32 -17.94 -19.87
C ASP A 295 10.87 -18.88 -21.02
N LEU A 296 9.57 -18.97 -21.32
CA LEU A 296 9.04 -19.74 -22.46
C LEU A 296 9.28 -19.10 -23.84
N LEU A 297 9.69 -17.85 -23.88
CA LEU A 297 10.16 -17.17 -25.10
C LEU A 297 11.69 -17.27 -25.29
N ASP A 298 12.36 -18.03 -24.42
CA ASP A 298 13.82 -18.12 -24.29
C ASP A 298 14.48 -16.77 -23.98
N GLU A 299 13.80 -15.91 -23.21
CA GLU A 299 14.22 -14.54 -22.90
C GLU A 299 14.40 -14.35 -21.39
N SER A 300 15.56 -13.82 -20.98
CA SER A 300 15.91 -13.68 -19.56
C SER A 300 15.36 -12.38 -18.94
N LYS A 301 14.12 -12.43 -18.44
CA LYS A 301 13.41 -11.29 -17.79
C LYS A 301 14.00 -10.86 -16.44
N THR A 302 13.92 -9.56 -16.18
CA THR A 302 14.17 -8.96 -14.86
C THR A 302 13.01 -9.23 -13.91
N LEU A 303 13.24 -10.03 -12.86
CA LEU A 303 12.18 -10.44 -11.91
C LEU A 303 11.45 -9.25 -11.25
N LEU A 304 12.19 -8.20 -10.92
CA LEU A 304 11.71 -7.00 -10.22
C LEU A 304 11.65 -5.76 -11.12
N GLY A 305 11.80 -5.95 -12.42
CA GLY A 305 11.85 -4.89 -13.42
C GLY A 305 10.70 -4.98 -14.42
N VAL A 306 10.61 -3.95 -15.25
CA VAL A 306 9.72 -3.90 -16.41
C VAL A 306 10.56 -4.11 -17.65
N ASP A 307 10.16 -5.05 -18.52
CA ASP A 307 10.88 -5.37 -19.75
C ASP A 307 9.93 -5.19 -20.94
N LEU A 308 10.48 -4.89 -22.11
CA LEU A 308 9.72 -4.65 -23.34
C LEU A 308 9.96 -5.76 -24.35
N PHE A 309 8.88 -6.23 -24.95
CA PHE A 309 8.90 -7.28 -25.96
C PHE A 309 8.22 -6.80 -27.25
N LEU A 310 8.71 -7.27 -28.39
CA LEU A 310 8.11 -7.07 -29.71
C LEU A 310 8.35 -8.33 -30.52
N ASN A 311 7.32 -8.84 -31.20
CA ASN A 311 7.44 -10.06 -32.01
C ASN A 311 8.08 -11.23 -31.24
N LYS A 312 7.63 -11.42 -29.99
CA LYS A 312 8.09 -12.48 -29.08
C LYS A 312 9.59 -12.41 -28.72
N LYS A 313 10.25 -11.28 -28.96
CA LYS A 313 11.64 -11.03 -28.60
C LYS A 313 11.76 -9.86 -27.66
N MET A 314 12.69 -9.94 -26.72
CA MET A 314 12.96 -8.83 -25.80
C MET A 314 13.69 -7.72 -26.58
N ILE A 315 13.14 -6.50 -26.55
CA ILE A 315 13.74 -5.33 -27.20
C ILE A 315 14.38 -4.36 -26.20
N ALA A 316 13.98 -4.42 -24.94
CA ALA A 316 14.59 -3.65 -23.87
C ALA A 316 14.37 -4.32 -22.51
N LYS A 317 15.37 -4.21 -21.62
CA LYS A 317 15.41 -4.86 -20.32
C LYS A 317 15.50 -3.82 -19.20
N ASP A 318 14.75 -4.04 -18.12
CA ASP A 318 14.66 -3.19 -16.91
C ASP A 318 14.51 -1.69 -17.22
N VAL A 319 13.50 -1.37 -18.02
CA VAL A 319 13.27 -0.03 -18.56
C VAL A 319 12.65 0.92 -17.54
N ASN A 320 12.93 2.22 -17.66
CA ASN A 320 12.26 3.30 -16.96
C ASN A 320 11.03 3.85 -17.72
N GLU A 321 10.25 4.75 -17.09
CA GLU A 321 9.04 5.33 -17.69
C GLU A 321 9.31 5.96 -19.07
N LYS A 322 10.40 6.72 -19.21
CA LYS A 322 10.73 7.43 -20.46
C LYS A 322 10.96 6.45 -21.61
N GLN A 323 11.75 5.40 -21.36
CA GLN A 323 12.03 4.35 -22.33
C GLN A 323 10.75 3.59 -22.74
N VAL A 324 9.84 3.34 -21.78
CA VAL A 324 8.53 2.75 -22.08
C VAL A 324 7.73 3.65 -23.03
N LEU A 325 7.61 4.94 -22.70
CA LEU A 325 6.82 5.90 -23.50
C LEU A 325 7.36 6.10 -24.92
N GLU A 326 8.68 6.10 -25.08
CA GLU A 326 9.37 6.17 -26.36
C GLU A 326 9.13 4.91 -27.20
N ALA A 327 9.23 3.72 -26.59
CA ALA A 327 9.07 2.46 -27.29
C ALA A 327 7.64 2.21 -27.80
N ILE A 328 6.62 2.74 -27.10
CA ILE A 328 5.21 2.61 -27.51
C ILE A 328 4.70 3.78 -28.37
N GLU A 329 5.54 4.76 -28.70
CA GLU A 329 5.13 5.89 -29.54
C GLU A 329 4.70 5.44 -30.93
N GLY A 330 3.49 5.83 -31.35
CA GLY A 330 2.94 5.47 -32.67
C GLY A 330 2.72 3.96 -32.89
N ARG A 331 2.76 3.13 -31.85
CA ARG A 331 2.64 1.67 -31.94
C ARG A 331 1.50 1.15 -31.07
N LYS A 332 0.88 0.05 -31.49
CA LYS A 332 -0.02 -0.70 -30.63
C LYS A 332 0.79 -1.32 -29.50
N ALA A 333 0.28 -1.22 -28.27
CA ALA A 333 0.98 -1.72 -27.10
C ALA A 333 0.01 -2.39 -26.12
N TYR A 334 0.55 -3.32 -25.34
CA TYR A 334 -0.15 -4.09 -24.33
C TYR A 334 0.63 -4.06 -23.01
N ILE A 335 -0.07 -4.03 -21.89
CA ILE A 335 0.53 -4.15 -20.56
C ILE A 335 0.20 -5.53 -19.99
N ILE A 336 1.21 -6.29 -19.61
CA ILE A 336 1.03 -7.56 -18.89
C ILE A 336 1.52 -7.40 -17.45
N VAL A 337 0.62 -7.56 -16.49
CA VAL A 337 0.92 -7.45 -15.06
C VAL A 337 0.32 -8.59 -14.26
N THR A 338 0.88 -8.85 -13.08
CA THR A 338 0.37 -9.83 -12.13
C THR A 338 0.17 -9.17 -10.76
N PRO A 339 -0.89 -9.51 -10.02
CA PRO A 339 -1.11 -8.94 -8.69
C PRO A 339 0.03 -9.32 -7.73
N ILE A 340 0.42 -8.36 -6.89
CA ILE A 340 1.48 -8.56 -5.89
C ILE A 340 0.94 -9.34 -4.69
N GLY A 341 1.28 -10.63 -4.62
CA GLY A 341 0.97 -11.50 -3.48
C GLY A 341 -0.50 -11.46 -3.08
N ARG A 342 -0.78 -11.46 -1.76
CA ARG A 342 -2.13 -11.31 -1.20
C ARG A 342 -2.65 -9.86 -1.20
N GLN A 343 -1.85 -8.89 -1.64
CA GLN A 343 -2.23 -7.47 -1.58
C GLN A 343 -3.13 -7.05 -2.75
N GLY A 344 -3.08 -7.77 -3.88
CA GLY A 344 -3.95 -7.54 -5.03
C GLY A 344 -3.57 -6.35 -5.91
N PHE A 345 -2.52 -5.59 -5.57
CA PHE A 345 -2.06 -4.46 -6.38
C PHE A 345 -1.53 -4.92 -7.74
N ILE A 346 -2.10 -4.40 -8.81
CA ILE A 346 -1.64 -4.61 -10.19
C ILE A 346 -0.85 -3.41 -10.74
N PHE A 347 -1.06 -2.21 -10.17
CA PHE A 347 -0.33 -0.98 -10.51
C PHE A 347 0.01 -0.18 -9.26
N GLY A 348 1.10 0.59 -9.35
CA GLY A 348 1.50 1.54 -8.31
C GLY A 348 2.46 0.99 -7.27
N ARG A 349 2.65 -0.33 -7.24
CA ARG A 349 3.51 -1.05 -6.28
C ARG A 349 4.47 -1.93 -7.09
N GLY A 350 5.77 -1.82 -6.83
CA GLY A 350 6.80 -2.55 -7.57
C GLY A 350 6.94 -2.31 -9.08
N ASN A 351 6.06 -1.55 -9.75
CA ASN A 351 6.03 -1.39 -11.21
C ASN A 351 5.73 0.05 -11.68
N GLN A 352 6.28 1.06 -11.00
CA GLN A 352 6.00 2.49 -11.22
C GLN A 352 6.49 3.00 -12.58
N GLN A 353 7.34 2.24 -13.26
CA GLN A 353 7.71 2.51 -14.65
C GLN A 353 6.49 2.40 -15.59
N ILE A 354 5.45 1.65 -15.19
CA ILE A 354 4.13 1.63 -15.82
C ILE A 354 3.25 2.72 -15.18
N SER A 355 3.60 3.98 -15.45
CA SER A 355 2.94 5.14 -14.86
C SER A 355 1.53 5.37 -15.41
N SER A 356 0.79 6.30 -14.81
CA SER A 356 -0.51 6.74 -15.34
C SER A 356 -0.44 7.24 -16.80
N LYS A 357 0.68 7.83 -17.22
CA LYS A 357 0.88 8.24 -18.62
C LYS A 357 1.00 7.04 -19.55
N VAL A 358 1.78 6.04 -19.16
CA VAL A 358 1.93 4.79 -19.91
C VAL A 358 0.57 4.09 -20.02
N ILE A 359 -0.14 3.95 -18.90
CA ILE A 359 -1.46 3.30 -18.86
C ILE A 359 -2.45 4.01 -19.78
N ARG A 360 -2.52 5.34 -19.74
CA ARG A 360 -3.41 6.12 -20.60
C ARG A 360 -3.06 6.00 -22.08
N LYS A 361 -1.75 5.95 -22.41
CA LYS A 361 -1.28 5.81 -23.79
C LYS A 361 -1.55 4.42 -24.37
N VAL A 362 -1.40 3.38 -23.55
CA VAL A 362 -1.74 1.99 -23.92
C VAL A 362 -3.25 1.79 -24.00
N GLY A 363 -4.01 2.40 -23.10
CA GLY A 363 -5.45 2.23 -23.00
C GLY A 363 -5.84 1.07 -22.09
N LEU A 364 -6.93 1.25 -21.33
CA LEU A 364 -7.35 0.30 -20.29
C LEU A 364 -7.80 -1.06 -20.84
N ASP A 365 -8.21 -1.13 -22.11
CA ASP A 365 -8.65 -2.36 -22.77
C ASP A 365 -7.47 -3.24 -23.22
N ASN A 366 -6.26 -2.66 -23.27
CA ASN A 366 -5.03 -3.35 -23.64
C ASN A 366 -4.21 -3.79 -22.40
N ILE A 367 -4.87 -3.87 -21.24
CA ILE A 367 -4.28 -4.36 -19.99
C ILE A 367 -4.66 -5.82 -19.79
N ILE A 368 -3.63 -6.66 -19.72
CA ILE A 368 -3.74 -8.09 -19.53
C ILE A 368 -3.24 -8.41 -18.12
N VAL A 369 -4.14 -8.83 -17.24
CA VAL A 369 -3.78 -9.25 -15.88
C VAL A 369 -3.69 -10.76 -15.84
N VAL A 370 -2.56 -11.27 -15.34
CA VAL A 370 -2.30 -12.71 -15.19
C VAL A 370 -2.07 -13.07 -13.73
N ALA A 371 -2.70 -14.15 -13.25
CA ALA A 371 -2.50 -14.63 -11.88
C ALA A 371 -2.77 -16.12 -11.79
N THR A 372 -1.96 -16.86 -11.05
CA THR A 372 -2.29 -18.26 -10.75
C THR A 372 -3.55 -18.37 -9.89
N LYS A 373 -4.21 -19.52 -9.97
CA LYS A 373 -5.42 -19.81 -9.18
C LYS A 373 -5.15 -19.59 -7.68
N SER A 374 -4.01 -20.08 -7.18
CA SER A 374 -3.58 -19.92 -5.78
C SER A 374 -3.45 -18.45 -5.35
N LYS A 375 -2.93 -17.57 -6.22
CA LYS A 375 -2.83 -16.13 -5.93
C LYS A 375 -4.21 -15.49 -5.81
N LEU A 376 -5.19 -15.93 -6.59
CA LEU A 376 -6.54 -15.36 -6.56
C LEU A 376 -7.46 -15.95 -5.48
N GLU A 377 -7.18 -17.14 -4.93
CA GLU A 377 -8.06 -17.79 -3.94
C GLU A 377 -8.36 -16.89 -2.73
N ASN A 378 -7.39 -16.11 -2.28
CA ASN A 378 -7.51 -15.22 -1.12
C ASN A 378 -7.71 -13.74 -1.48
N LEU A 379 -7.86 -13.42 -2.77
CA LEU A 379 -8.07 -12.04 -3.23
C LEU A 379 -9.55 -11.78 -3.51
N ARG A 380 -10.12 -10.81 -2.80
CA ARG A 380 -11.51 -10.35 -3.03
C ARG A 380 -11.60 -9.38 -4.21
N SER A 381 -10.56 -8.58 -4.42
CA SER A 381 -10.48 -7.50 -5.40
C SER A 381 -9.02 -7.30 -5.83
N LEU A 382 -8.85 -6.70 -7.01
CA LEU A 382 -7.57 -6.13 -7.44
C LEU A 382 -7.47 -4.70 -6.89
N ARG A 383 -6.25 -4.17 -6.81
CA ARG A 383 -6.00 -2.81 -6.33
C ARG A 383 -5.14 -2.01 -7.28
N VAL A 384 -5.36 -0.70 -7.33
CA VAL A 384 -4.56 0.22 -8.13
C VAL A 384 -4.15 1.45 -7.31
N ASP A 385 -2.92 1.90 -7.51
CA ASP A 385 -2.40 3.17 -6.98
C ASP A 385 -1.52 3.83 -8.06
N THR A 386 -2.14 4.26 -9.16
CA THR A 386 -1.41 4.77 -10.34
C THR A 386 -0.76 6.13 -10.11
N GLY A 387 -1.01 6.76 -8.95
CA GLY A 387 -0.65 8.13 -8.68
C GLY A 387 -1.55 9.16 -9.36
N ASP A 388 -2.52 8.76 -10.18
CA ASP A 388 -3.54 9.61 -10.80
C ASP A 388 -4.93 9.19 -10.32
N GLN A 389 -5.57 10.03 -9.50
CA GLN A 389 -6.87 9.73 -8.90
C GLN A 389 -7.97 9.49 -9.94
N ARG A 390 -7.96 10.22 -11.06
CA ARG A 390 -8.97 10.03 -12.11
C ARG A 390 -8.82 8.67 -12.76
N LEU A 391 -7.58 8.25 -12.99
CA LEU A 391 -7.28 6.92 -13.52
C LEU A 391 -7.65 5.81 -12.53
N ASP A 392 -7.34 5.99 -11.25
CA ASP A 392 -7.73 5.04 -10.19
C ASP A 392 -9.27 4.89 -10.12
N GLU A 393 -10.02 5.99 -10.26
CA GLU A 393 -11.48 5.98 -10.34
C GLU A 393 -12.02 5.31 -11.62
N GLU A 394 -11.36 5.49 -12.77
CA GLU A 394 -11.69 4.78 -14.01
C GLU A 394 -11.55 3.26 -13.84
N PHE A 395 -10.51 2.79 -13.14
CA PHE A 395 -10.34 1.38 -12.81
C PHE A 395 -11.44 0.85 -11.88
N ARG A 396 -11.79 1.59 -10.82
CA ARG A 396 -12.85 1.20 -9.86
C ARG A 396 -14.23 1.05 -10.50
N LYS A 397 -14.48 1.76 -11.60
CA LYS A 397 -15.75 1.69 -12.35
C LYS A 397 -15.91 0.41 -13.18
N ARG A 398 -14.86 -0.42 -13.30
CA ARG A 398 -14.88 -1.62 -14.13
C ARG A 398 -14.38 -2.87 -13.40
N LYS A 399 -14.78 -4.03 -13.93
CA LYS A 399 -14.17 -5.31 -13.58
C LYS A 399 -13.07 -5.62 -14.57
N ILE A 400 -11.97 -6.19 -14.10
CA ILE A 400 -10.85 -6.62 -14.94
C ILE A 400 -10.91 -8.13 -15.11
N LYS A 401 -10.68 -8.59 -16.34
CA LYS A 401 -10.47 -9.99 -16.64
C LYS A 401 -9.06 -10.39 -16.23
N VAL A 402 -8.96 -11.40 -15.38
CA VAL A 402 -7.69 -12.01 -14.99
C VAL A 402 -7.59 -13.37 -15.65
N ILE A 403 -6.53 -13.59 -16.41
CA ILE A 403 -6.20 -14.90 -16.98
C ILE A 403 -5.62 -15.75 -15.87
N ILE A 404 -6.29 -16.88 -15.59
CA ILE A 404 -6.00 -17.75 -14.44
C ILE A 404 -5.48 -19.14 -14.82
N ASP A 405 -5.65 -19.52 -16.08
CA ASP A 405 -5.17 -20.76 -16.66
C ASP A 405 -5.25 -20.67 -18.19
N TYR A 406 -4.87 -21.74 -18.90
CA TYR A 406 -5.05 -21.82 -20.35
C TYR A 406 -6.52 -21.64 -20.74
N LYS A 407 -6.83 -20.56 -21.49
CA LYS A 407 -8.20 -20.18 -21.91
C LYS A 407 -9.21 -20.02 -20.74
N MET A 408 -8.72 -19.78 -19.53
CA MET A 408 -9.59 -19.54 -18.36
C MET A 408 -9.39 -18.12 -17.84
N GLU A 409 -10.50 -17.43 -17.64
CA GLU A 409 -10.54 -16.06 -17.13
C GLU A 409 -11.44 -15.95 -15.89
N ARG A 410 -11.10 -15.03 -14.99
CA ARG A 410 -11.96 -14.64 -13.86
C ARG A 410 -12.13 -13.12 -13.86
N LEU A 411 -13.38 -12.66 -13.76
CA LEU A 411 -13.68 -11.24 -13.58
C LEU A 411 -13.48 -10.84 -12.12
N MET A 412 -12.64 -9.84 -11.88
CA MET A 412 -12.33 -9.31 -10.56
C MET A 412 -12.74 -7.83 -10.46
N PRO A 413 -13.37 -7.40 -9.35
CA PRO A 413 -13.55 -5.97 -9.08
C PRO A 413 -12.21 -5.30 -8.75
N VAL A 414 -12.16 -3.97 -8.89
CA VAL A 414 -10.99 -3.15 -8.58
C VAL A 414 -11.32 -2.16 -7.46
N GLU A 415 -10.45 -2.08 -6.45
CA GLU A 415 -10.51 -1.16 -5.30
C GLU A 415 -9.43 -0.07 -5.36
#